data_AF-A0A6V7WT25-F1
#
_entry.id   AF-A0A6V7WT25-F1
#
_cell.length_a   1.000
_cell.length_b   1.000
_cell.length_c   1.000
_cell.angle_alpha   90.00
_cell.angle_beta   90.00
_cell.angle_gamma   90.00
#
_symmetry.space_group_name_H-M   'P 1'
#
loop_
_entity.id
_entity.type
_entity.pdbx_description
1 polymer ?
#
loop_
_entity_poly.entity_id
_entity_poly.type
_entity_poly.pdbx_seq_one_letter_code
_entity_poly.pdbx_strand_id
1 'polypeptide(L)'
;MTQLEEIHLHFARNHIKLRMEWLREVVNFLSNVKKSTDKLLDLVYHQWIYSNIKQSTEPARAFENSEDIFDLPQPLVFQIQSVTDIGTPFLKQYQTLVQKDYDETAAEIGVNELDDFKIDKGFKCFCLQITDGERIFKAFEQKRIPNLLLSTPPGSKILLFRGTRINQNIIFLDPKKCQLLGGAVYDLMLQNNSLHSLCRLLNRQIPSDPRSAQMTQLEEIHLHFARNHIKLRMEWLREVVNFLSNIKKITDKLLDLVYHQWLYSNIKQSTESIKEFENSEDIFNLPQPLVFQIQSVTDIGTPFLKQYQTLVQKDYDETAAEIGVNELDDFKIDKGFKCFCLQITDGERIFKAVEQKRVPTLSLSTPPGSKILIFRGTYWVVPSMILCYKIIL
;
A
#
# COMPACT_ATOMS: atom_id res chain seq x y z
N MET A 1 -19.65 29.52 -4.85
CA MET A 1 -18.65 28.61 -4.29
C MET A 1 -17.69 28.31 -5.42
N THR A 2 -16.38 28.48 -5.22
CA THR A 2 -15.38 28.15 -6.25
C THR A 2 -15.18 26.63 -6.30
N GLN A 3 -14.73 26.07 -7.43
CA GLN A 3 -14.42 24.63 -7.54
C GLN A 3 -13.42 24.18 -6.44
N LEU A 4 -12.49 25.06 -6.06
CA LEU A 4 -11.52 24.82 -4.99
C LEU A 4 -12.21 24.66 -3.62
N GLU A 5 -13.20 25.50 -3.31
CA GLU A 5 -13.99 25.43 -2.07
C GLU A 5 -14.86 24.17 -2.04
N GLU A 6 -15.43 23.75 -3.17
CA GLU A 6 -16.22 22.51 -3.26
C GLU A 6 -15.37 21.28 -2.95
N ILE A 7 -14.15 21.21 -3.52
CA ILE A 7 -13.19 20.15 -3.22
C ILE A 7 -12.80 20.21 -1.75
N HIS A 8 -12.43 21.37 -1.22
CA HIS A 8 -12.06 21.53 0.18
C HIS A 8 -13.16 21.04 1.13
N LEU A 9 -14.41 21.40 0.86
CA LEU A 9 -15.57 20.98 1.64
C LEU A 9 -15.84 19.47 1.52
N HIS A 10 -15.64 18.88 0.33
CA HIS A 10 -15.74 17.43 0.13
C HIS A 10 -14.76 16.67 1.02
N PHE A 11 -13.48 17.08 1.04
CA PHE A 11 -12.47 16.45 1.91
C PHE A 11 -12.75 16.69 3.39
N ALA A 12 -13.20 17.89 3.78
CA ALA A 12 -13.56 18.20 5.15
C ALA A 12 -14.73 17.33 5.67
N ARG A 13 -15.73 17.04 4.81
CA ARG A 13 -16.83 16.11 5.12
C ARG A 13 -16.35 14.68 5.34
N ASN A 14 -15.28 14.29 4.65
CA ASN A 14 -14.58 13.00 4.83
C ASN A 14 -13.46 13.07 5.89
N HIS A 15 -13.49 14.06 6.78
CA HIS A 15 -12.56 14.24 7.90
C HIS A 15 -11.10 14.55 7.52
N ILE A 16 -10.85 14.95 6.28
CA ILE A 16 -9.54 15.36 5.78
C ILE A 16 -9.54 16.89 5.65
N LYS A 17 -8.93 17.58 6.61
CA LYS A 17 -8.86 19.06 6.61
C LYS A 17 -7.63 19.53 5.85
N LEU A 18 -7.73 19.64 4.53
CA LEU A 18 -6.61 20.06 3.69
C LEU A 18 -6.18 21.51 3.95
N ARG A 19 -4.88 21.79 3.85
CA ARG A 19 -4.36 23.16 3.79
C ARG A 19 -4.76 23.78 2.44
N MET A 20 -5.21 25.03 2.46
CA MET A 20 -5.70 25.69 1.25
C MET A 20 -4.57 25.98 0.25
N GLU A 21 -3.37 26.25 0.75
CA GLU A 21 -2.16 26.48 -0.05
C GLU A 21 -1.80 25.23 -0.84
N TRP A 22 -1.71 24.08 -0.15
CA TRP A 22 -1.41 22.79 -0.77
C TRP A 22 -2.49 22.39 -1.79
N LEU A 23 -3.77 22.54 -1.45
CA LEU A 23 -4.86 22.18 -2.36
C LEU A 23 -4.82 23.05 -3.63
N ARG A 24 -4.52 24.35 -3.51
CA ARG A 24 -4.39 25.26 -4.65
C ARG A 24 -3.27 24.81 -5.59
N GLU A 25 -2.11 24.43 -5.05
CA GLU A 25 -0.98 23.92 -5.84
C GLU A 25 -1.34 22.62 -6.58
N VAL A 26 -2.00 21.68 -5.90
CA VAL A 26 -2.42 20.42 -6.50
C VAL A 26 -3.46 20.64 -7.59
N VAL A 27 -4.47 21.48 -7.36
CA VAL A 27 -5.48 21.78 -8.38
C VAL A 27 -4.84 22.48 -9.58
N ASN A 28 -3.91 23.42 -9.36
CA ASN A 28 -3.16 24.06 -10.44
C ASN A 28 -2.34 23.04 -11.23
N PHE A 29 -1.66 22.11 -10.56
CA PHE A 29 -0.91 21.03 -11.22
C PHE A 29 -1.82 20.12 -12.05
N LEU A 30 -3.01 19.79 -11.53
CA LEU A 30 -3.98 18.92 -12.19
C LEU A 30 -4.81 19.61 -13.28
N SER A 31 -4.84 20.96 -13.29
CA SER A 31 -5.64 21.79 -14.22
C SER A 31 -5.25 21.65 -15.70
N ASN A 32 -4.02 21.21 -15.97
CA ASN A 32 -3.51 20.91 -17.32
C ASN A 32 -4.23 19.74 -18.00
N VAL A 33 -5.16 19.07 -17.31
CA VAL A 33 -5.90 17.93 -17.84
C VAL A 33 -7.40 18.22 -17.71
N LYS A 34 -8.12 18.31 -18.84
CA LYS A 34 -9.59 18.44 -18.85
C LYS A 34 -10.22 17.23 -18.16
N LYS A 35 -10.87 17.45 -17.02
CA LYS A 35 -11.42 16.38 -16.16
C LYS A 35 -12.81 16.75 -15.65
N SER A 36 -13.65 15.74 -15.41
CA SER A 36 -14.88 15.91 -14.63
C SER A 36 -14.54 16.12 -13.16
N THR A 37 -15.48 16.71 -12.40
CA THR A 37 -15.31 17.00 -10.97
C THR A 37 -14.99 15.75 -10.15
N ASP A 38 -15.64 14.61 -10.43
CA ASP A 38 -15.38 13.35 -9.72
C ASP A 38 -13.95 12.83 -9.93
N LYS A 39 -13.47 12.86 -11.19
CA LYS A 39 -12.08 12.48 -11.49
C LYS A 39 -11.07 13.41 -10.83
N LEU A 40 -11.43 14.68 -10.64
CA LEU A 40 -10.56 15.63 -9.95
C LEU A 40 -10.48 15.30 -8.45
N LEU A 41 -11.60 14.95 -7.81
CA LEU A 41 -11.62 14.53 -6.41
C LEU A 41 -10.75 13.29 -6.17
N ASP A 42 -10.89 12.27 -7.02
CA ASP A 42 -10.07 11.04 -6.94
C ASP A 42 -8.57 11.36 -7.05
N LEU A 43 -8.19 12.23 -8.00
CA LEU A 43 -6.79 12.59 -8.20
C LEU A 43 -6.22 13.44 -7.06
N VAL A 44 -7.01 14.36 -6.51
CA VAL A 44 -6.61 15.11 -5.31
C VAL A 44 -6.41 14.15 -4.13
N TYR A 45 -7.29 13.15 -3.98
CA TYR A 45 -7.16 12.12 -2.95
C TYR A 45 -5.88 11.29 -3.14
N HIS A 46 -5.59 10.87 -4.38
CA HIS A 46 -4.35 10.19 -4.71
C HIS A 46 -3.12 11.05 -4.41
N GLN A 47 -3.11 12.34 -4.75
CA GLN A 47 -1.99 13.22 -4.39
C GLN A 47 -1.83 13.33 -2.87
N TRP A 48 -2.95 13.43 -2.14
CA TRP A 48 -2.94 13.54 -0.69
C TRP A 48 -2.42 12.27 0.01
N ILE A 49 -2.82 11.07 -0.45
CA ILE A 49 -2.46 9.83 0.23
C ILE A 49 -0.93 9.59 0.24
N TYR A 50 -0.22 10.04 -0.81
CA TYR A 50 1.24 9.97 -0.90
C TYR A 50 1.98 11.25 -0.45
N SER A 51 1.25 12.28 -0.03
CA SER A 51 1.85 13.52 0.47
C SER A 51 2.13 13.45 1.97
N ASN A 52 3.13 14.21 2.44
CA ASN A 52 3.37 14.37 3.86
C ASN A 52 2.27 15.23 4.51
N ILE A 53 1.59 14.69 5.52
CA ILE A 53 0.45 15.33 6.18
C ILE A 53 0.81 16.71 6.77
N LYS A 54 2.07 16.91 7.19
CA LYS A 54 2.60 18.20 7.65
C LYS A 54 2.38 19.33 6.63
N GLN A 55 2.54 19.01 5.35
CA GLN A 55 2.40 19.94 4.23
C GLN A 55 0.96 20.00 3.71
N SER A 56 0.23 18.87 3.72
CA SER A 56 -1.05 18.77 3.03
C SER A 56 -2.29 19.02 3.89
N THR A 57 -2.20 18.84 5.21
CA THR A 57 -3.35 18.83 6.11
C THR A 57 -3.13 19.75 7.31
N GLU A 58 -4.22 20.37 7.77
CA GLU A 58 -4.21 21.18 8.99
C GLU A 58 -4.01 20.30 10.23
N PRO A 59 -3.13 20.70 11.17
CA PRO A 59 -2.87 19.95 12.38
C PRO A 59 -4.10 19.91 13.28
N ALA A 60 -4.15 18.91 14.15
CA ALA A 60 -5.31 18.68 14.98
C ALA A 60 -5.27 19.58 16.22
N ARG A 61 -6.08 20.65 16.21
CA ARG A 61 -6.27 21.54 17.38
C ARG A 61 -6.82 20.86 18.63
N ALA A 62 -7.33 19.63 18.50
CA ALA A 62 -7.91 18.86 19.61
C ALA A 62 -6.89 18.54 20.73
N PHE A 63 -5.60 18.76 20.50
CA PHE A 63 -4.51 18.40 21.41
C PHE A 63 -3.94 19.58 22.20
N GLU A 64 -4.39 20.82 21.95
CA GLU A 64 -3.69 22.02 22.44
C GLU A 64 -3.59 22.13 23.97
N ASN A 65 -4.41 21.43 24.77
CA ASN A 65 -4.44 21.57 26.24
C ASN A 65 -4.71 20.28 27.04
N SER A 66 -4.36 19.08 26.54
CA SER A 66 -4.71 17.82 27.23
C SER A 66 -3.55 17.23 28.04
N GLU A 67 -3.49 17.49 29.34
CA GLU A 67 -2.60 16.79 30.28
C GLU A 67 -3.21 15.48 30.81
N ASP A 68 -4.53 15.29 30.62
CA ASP A 68 -5.32 14.17 31.12
C ASP A 68 -5.74 13.17 30.04
N ILE A 69 -6.27 12.02 30.48
CA ILE A 69 -6.93 11.02 29.62
C ILE A 69 -8.20 11.62 29.04
N PHE A 70 -8.34 11.60 27.71
CA PHE A 70 -9.55 12.04 27.04
C PHE A 70 -9.88 11.17 25.83
N ASP A 71 -11.13 11.28 25.39
CA ASP A 71 -11.62 10.61 24.20
C ASP A 71 -11.69 11.60 23.04
N LEU A 72 -11.24 11.17 21.86
CA LEU A 72 -11.17 12.02 20.68
C LEU A 72 -12.56 12.59 20.32
N PRO A 73 -12.74 13.92 20.24
CA PRO A 73 -14.07 14.54 20.10
C PRO A 73 -14.65 14.39 18.69
N GLN A 74 -13.80 14.26 17.68
CA GLN A 74 -14.19 14.14 16.27
C GLN A 74 -13.20 13.24 15.54
N PRO A 75 -13.59 12.64 14.40
CA PRO A 75 -12.65 11.86 13.61
C PRO A 75 -11.50 12.73 13.09
N LEU A 76 -10.29 12.18 13.11
CA LEU A 76 -9.07 12.85 12.67
C LEU A 76 -8.16 11.88 11.93
N VAL A 77 -7.49 12.39 10.90
CA VAL A 77 -6.49 11.62 10.16
C VAL A 77 -5.10 11.88 10.73
N PHE A 78 -4.33 10.82 10.81
CA PHE A 78 -2.91 10.83 11.16
C PHE A 78 -2.10 10.15 10.06
N GLN A 79 -0.82 10.45 10.04
CA GLN A 79 0.19 9.78 9.23
C GLN A 79 1.05 8.88 10.11
N ILE A 80 1.22 7.63 9.69
CA ILE A 80 2.11 6.67 10.33
C ILE A 80 3.55 7.03 9.95
N GLN A 81 4.39 7.24 10.95
CA GLN A 81 5.82 7.51 10.81
C GLN A 81 6.63 6.22 10.82
N SER A 82 6.28 5.28 11.70
CA SER A 82 6.91 3.97 11.82
C SER A 82 5.97 2.97 12.48
N VAL A 83 6.19 1.68 12.21
CA VAL A 83 5.50 0.56 12.85
C VAL A 83 6.56 -0.37 13.46
N THR A 84 6.35 -0.79 14.70
CA THR A 84 7.25 -1.72 15.40
C THR A 84 6.41 -2.77 16.13
N ASP A 85 6.82 -4.03 16.05
CA ASP A 85 6.25 -5.09 16.89
C ASP A 85 6.90 -5.03 18.27
N ILE A 86 6.11 -4.78 19.31
CA ILE A 86 6.56 -4.78 20.70
C ILE A 86 6.24 -6.10 21.41
N GLY A 87 5.52 -7.01 20.75
CA GLY A 87 5.26 -8.37 21.25
C GLY A 87 6.41 -9.34 21.01
N THR A 88 7.28 -9.07 20.04
CA THR A 88 8.47 -9.86 19.75
C THR A 88 9.73 -9.10 20.19
N PRO A 89 10.75 -9.75 20.80
CA PRO A 89 12.00 -9.08 21.14
C PRO A 89 12.67 -8.43 19.93
N PHE A 90 13.08 -7.16 20.04
CA PHE A 90 13.66 -6.40 18.93
C PHE A 90 14.90 -7.06 18.33
N LEU A 91 15.75 -7.68 19.17
CA LEU A 91 16.95 -8.39 18.69
C LEU A 91 16.59 -9.56 17.77
N LYS A 92 15.53 -10.32 18.10
CA LYS A 92 15.04 -11.44 17.29
C LYS A 92 14.48 -10.96 15.95
N GLN A 93 13.72 -9.86 15.97
CA GLN A 93 13.22 -9.23 14.74
C GLN A 93 14.37 -8.76 13.85
N TYR A 94 15.37 -8.09 14.44
CA TYR A 94 16.55 -7.62 13.74
C TYR A 94 17.34 -8.77 13.10
N GLN A 95 17.64 -9.84 13.85
CA GLN A 95 18.32 -11.02 13.32
C GLN A 95 17.56 -11.63 12.13
N THR A 96 16.23 -11.72 12.22
CA THR A 96 15.41 -12.25 11.12
C THR A 96 15.49 -11.39 9.86
N LEU A 97 15.55 -10.07 10.00
CA LEU A 97 15.67 -9.16 8.87
C LEU A 97 17.07 -9.20 8.25
N VAL A 98 18.12 -9.25 9.08
CA VAL A 98 19.51 -9.28 8.61
C VAL A 98 19.90 -10.65 8.04
N GLN A 99 19.44 -11.77 8.62
CA GLN A 99 19.75 -13.11 8.11
C GLN A 99 19.07 -13.40 6.77
N LYS A 100 17.84 -12.90 6.56
CA LYS A 100 17.19 -12.98 5.24
C LYS A 100 17.98 -12.27 4.13
N ASP A 101 18.69 -11.19 4.46
CA ASP A 101 19.53 -10.47 3.50
C ASP A 101 20.82 -11.25 3.13
N TYR A 102 21.22 -12.25 3.93
CA TYR A 102 22.39 -13.10 3.67
C TYR A 102 22.06 -14.43 2.97
N ASP A 103 20.90 -15.02 3.26
CA ASP A 103 20.54 -16.37 2.76
C ASP A 103 20.09 -16.41 1.30
N GLU A 104 19.83 -15.27 0.62
CA GLU A 104 19.53 -15.26 -0.82
C GLU A 104 20.75 -15.59 -1.72
N THR A 105 21.95 -15.71 -1.15
CA THR A 105 23.18 -16.13 -1.88
C THR A 105 23.90 -17.33 -1.28
N ALA A 106 23.37 -17.97 -0.23
CA ALA A 106 23.98 -19.13 0.43
C ALA A 106 23.18 -20.42 0.17
N ALA A 107 22.85 -20.68 -1.10
CA ALA A 107 22.60 -22.06 -1.51
C ALA A 107 23.97 -22.75 -1.61
N GLU A 108 24.28 -23.54 -0.57
CA GLU A 108 25.45 -24.41 -0.35
C GLU A 108 26.28 -23.99 0.87
N ILE A 109 25.90 -24.52 2.03
CA ILE A 109 26.72 -25.34 2.95
C ILE A 109 25.85 -25.57 4.19
N GLY A 110 25.54 -26.84 4.44
CA GLY A 110 24.52 -27.25 5.41
C GLY A 110 24.89 -26.99 6.86
N VAL A 111 23.85 -26.81 7.68
CA VAL A 111 23.86 -27.14 9.11
C VAL A 111 22.50 -27.74 9.44
N ASN A 112 22.49 -29.08 9.57
CA ASN A 112 21.51 -29.78 10.39
C ASN A 112 21.66 -29.34 11.84
N GLU A 113 20.57 -29.47 12.60
CA GLU A 113 20.44 -29.25 14.05
C GLU A 113 20.11 -27.81 14.46
N LEU A 114 18.81 -27.51 14.54
CA LEU A 114 18.16 -26.83 15.67
C LEU A 114 16.63 -27.06 15.53
N ASP A 115 16.22 -28.33 15.64
CA ASP A 115 14.84 -28.67 15.98
C ASP A 115 14.59 -28.37 17.46
N ASP A 116 13.32 -28.09 17.79
CA ASP A 116 12.76 -27.87 19.13
C ASP A 116 12.95 -26.51 19.80
N PHE A 117 12.41 -25.47 19.16
CA PHE A 117 11.65 -24.47 19.91
C PHE A 117 10.27 -24.28 19.28
N LYS A 118 9.25 -24.91 19.88
CA LYS A 118 7.86 -24.45 19.75
C LYS A 118 7.80 -23.01 20.26
N ILE A 119 8.04 -22.05 19.37
CA ILE A 119 7.82 -20.64 19.63
C ILE A 119 6.31 -20.48 19.71
N ASP A 120 5.84 -20.35 20.94
CA ASP A 120 4.48 -19.95 21.28
C ASP A 120 4.06 -18.81 20.33
N LYS A 121 2.85 -18.88 19.76
CA LYS A 121 2.35 -17.88 18.79
C LYS A 121 2.26 -16.52 19.51
N GLY A 122 3.37 -15.80 19.56
CA GLY A 122 3.51 -14.57 20.31
C GLY A 122 2.40 -13.61 19.94
N PHE A 123 1.79 -13.00 20.96
CA PHE A 123 0.83 -11.92 20.78
C PHE A 123 1.55 -10.77 20.05
N LYS A 124 1.35 -10.67 18.73
CA LYS A 124 1.82 -9.51 17.96
C LYS A 124 1.05 -8.29 18.46
N CYS A 125 1.80 -7.31 18.94
CA CYS A 125 1.26 -6.04 19.41
C CYS A 125 2.06 -4.94 18.72
N PHE A 126 1.41 -4.16 17.86
CA PHE A 126 2.10 -3.07 17.17
C PHE A 126 2.07 -1.78 17.99
N CYS A 127 3.26 -1.17 18.11
CA CYS A 127 3.43 0.22 18.49
C CYS A 127 3.72 1.02 17.22
N LEU A 128 2.93 2.05 16.97
CA LEU A 128 3.13 2.98 15.87
C LEU A 128 3.63 4.31 16.42
N GLN A 129 4.48 4.99 15.68
CA GLN A 129 4.60 6.44 15.79
C GLN A 129 3.70 7.07 14.74
N ILE A 130 2.79 7.96 15.14
CA ILE A 130 1.88 8.64 14.22
C ILE A 130 1.93 10.16 14.44
N THR A 131 1.58 10.95 13.43
CA THR A 131 1.58 12.41 13.52
C THR A 131 0.37 13.02 12.82
N ASP A 132 -0.11 14.15 13.33
CA ASP A 132 -1.09 15.00 12.66
C ASP A 132 -0.42 16.05 11.74
N GLY A 133 0.90 16.02 11.63
CA GLY A 133 1.71 16.98 10.87
C GLY A 133 2.53 17.93 11.74
N GLU A 134 2.16 18.07 13.02
CA GLU A 134 2.85 18.95 13.96
C GLU A 134 3.38 18.17 15.17
N ARG A 135 2.55 17.31 15.75
CA ARG A 135 2.86 16.54 16.95
C ARG A 135 3.03 15.07 16.62
N ILE A 136 3.90 14.39 17.39
CA ILE A 136 4.12 12.95 17.26
C ILE A 136 3.50 12.25 18.47
N PHE A 137 2.72 11.23 18.19
CA PHE A 137 2.03 10.39 19.15
C PHE A 137 2.57 8.96 19.06
N LYS A 138 2.58 8.26 20.19
CA LYS A 138 2.71 6.80 20.18
C LYS A 138 1.32 6.20 20.14
N ALA A 139 1.09 5.21 19.29
CA ALA A 139 -0.20 4.54 19.20
C ALA A 139 -0.02 3.04 19.42
N PHE A 140 -0.76 2.47 20.37
CA PHE A 140 -0.69 1.04 20.69
C PHE A 140 -1.92 0.31 20.17
N GLU A 141 -1.67 -0.77 19.46
CA GLU A 141 -2.69 -1.72 19.04
C GLU A 141 -3.21 -2.51 20.26
N GLN A 142 -4.38 -2.14 20.80
CA GLN A 142 -4.97 -2.88 21.91
C GLN A 142 -5.58 -4.22 21.47
N LYS A 143 -6.07 -4.25 20.24
CA LYS A 143 -6.64 -5.43 19.58
C LYS A 143 -6.19 -5.40 18.13
N ARG A 144 -6.05 -6.59 17.54
CA ARG A 144 -5.60 -6.72 16.15
C ARG A 144 -6.44 -5.87 15.20
N ILE A 145 -5.77 -4.94 14.52
CA ILE A 145 -6.35 -4.07 13.50
C ILE A 145 -6.21 -4.77 12.16
N PRO A 146 -7.32 -5.10 11.47
CA PRO A 146 -7.26 -5.64 10.13
C PRO A 146 -6.43 -4.72 9.23
N ASN A 147 -5.55 -5.31 8.42
CA ASN A 147 -4.70 -4.63 7.45
C ASN A 147 -3.52 -3.81 8.00
N LEU A 148 -3.39 -3.62 9.31
CA LEU A 148 -2.15 -3.11 9.90
C LEU A 148 -1.11 -4.23 9.99
N LEU A 149 0.07 -4.00 9.45
CA LEU A 149 1.17 -4.97 9.40
C LEU A 149 2.48 -4.28 9.81
N LEU A 150 3.48 -5.06 10.19
CA LEU A 150 4.85 -4.55 10.41
C LEU A 150 5.44 -3.93 9.12
N SER A 151 5.00 -4.42 7.96
CA SER A 151 5.37 -3.91 6.63
C SER A 151 4.47 -2.78 6.14
N THR A 152 3.59 -2.23 6.97
CA THR A 152 2.81 -1.03 6.60
C THR A 152 3.79 0.11 6.33
N PRO A 153 3.78 0.71 5.13
CA PRO A 153 4.82 1.65 4.73
C PRO A 153 4.73 2.95 5.55
N PRO A 154 5.88 3.48 5.99
CA PRO A 154 5.95 4.84 6.51
C PRO A 154 5.29 5.84 5.57
N GLY A 155 4.51 6.75 6.15
CA GLY A 155 3.69 7.74 5.44
C GLY A 155 2.25 7.30 5.18
N SER A 156 1.88 6.03 5.45
CA SER A 156 0.50 5.57 5.40
C SER A 156 -0.44 6.43 6.26
N LYS A 157 -1.64 6.70 5.76
CA LYS A 157 -2.68 7.46 6.46
C LYS A 157 -3.60 6.54 7.26
N ILE A 158 -3.96 6.95 8.46
CA ILE A 158 -4.90 6.27 9.34
C ILE A 158 -5.94 7.26 9.87
N LEU A 159 -7.21 6.93 9.71
CA LEU A 159 -8.33 7.68 10.28
C LEU A 159 -8.67 7.11 11.65
N LEU A 160 -8.70 7.97 12.67
CA LEU A 160 -9.18 7.63 14.01
C LEU A 160 -10.57 8.21 14.19
N PHE A 161 -11.53 7.42 14.66
CA PHE A 161 -12.91 7.84 14.87
C PHE A 161 -13.10 8.48 16.26
N ARG A 162 -14.24 9.15 16.42
CA ARG A 162 -14.68 9.71 17.72
C ARG A 162 -14.63 8.64 18.81
N GLY A 163 -14.23 9.05 20.02
CA GLY A 163 -14.17 8.16 21.17
C GLY A 163 -12.87 7.33 21.25
N THR A 164 -11.89 7.58 20.38
CA THR A 164 -10.56 6.96 20.51
C THR A 164 -9.88 7.53 21.74
N ARG A 165 -9.41 6.66 22.64
CA ARG A 165 -8.82 7.08 23.92
C ARG A 165 -7.39 7.54 23.73
N ILE A 166 -7.06 8.66 24.36
CA ILE A 166 -5.75 9.31 24.29
C ILE A 166 -5.32 9.68 25.71
N ASN A 167 -4.06 9.43 26.04
CA ASN A 167 -3.46 9.74 27.33
C ASN A 167 -2.02 10.24 27.11
N GLN A 168 -1.69 11.49 27.43
CA GLN A 168 -0.32 12.01 27.42
C GLN A 168 0.48 11.63 26.15
N ASN A 169 -0.08 11.94 24.97
CA ASN A 169 0.44 11.59 23.63
C ASN A 169 0.45 10.10 23.26
N ILE A 170 -0.16 9.25 24.08
CA ILE A 170 -0.39 7.83 23.78
C ILE A 170 -1.83 7.64 23.31
N ILE A 171 -1.98 7.03 22.15
CA ILE A 171 -3.26 6.71 21.53
C ILE A 171 -3.50 5.20 21.66
N PHE A 172 -4.68 4.82 22.11
CA PHE A 172 -5.08 3.42 22.21
C PHE A 172 -5.97 3.04 21.04
N LEU A 173 -5.40 2.28 20.11
CA LEU A 173 -6.08 1.90 18.88
C LEU A 173 -6.97 0.67 19.13
N ASP A 174 -8.26 0.82 18.79
CA ASP A 174 -9.23 -0.27 18.70
C ASP A 174 -9.66 -0.41 17.23
N PRO A 175 -9.73 -1.63 16.66
CA PRO A 175 -10.13 -1.85 15.28
C PRO A 175 -11.49 -1.27 14.91
N LYS A 176 -12.39 -1.08 15.89
CA LYS A 176 -13.70 -0.44 15.68
C LYS A 176 -13.63 1.08 15.60
N LYS A 177 -12.51 1.67 16.06
CA LYS A 177 -12.30 3.12 16.18
C LYS A 177 -11.17 3.63 15.29
N CYS A 178 -10.67 2.82 14.37
CA CYS A 178 -9.69 3.26 13.38
C CYS A 178 -9.89 2.59 12.02
N GLN A 179 -9.44 3.26 10.96
CA GLN A 179 -9.41 2.75 9.61
C GLN A 179 -8.07 3.10 8.94
N LEU A 180 -7.34 2.10 8.47
CA LEU A 180 -6.16 2.32 7.65
C LEU A 180 -6.58 2.74 6.23
N LEU A 181 -6.15 3.93 5.80
CA LEU A 181 -6.45 4.48 4.47
C LEU A 181 -5.38 4.12 3.44
N GLY A 182 -4.16 3.80 3.88
CA GLY A 182 -3.05 3.38 3.02
C GLY A 182 -2.16 4.54 2.55
N GLY A 183 -1.50 4.36 1.41
CA GLY A 183 -0.48 5.27 0.87
C GLY A 183 0.89 5.13 1.55
N ALA A 184 1.82 5.95 1.10
CA ALA A 184 3.20 5.95 1.57
C ALA A 184 3.84 7.31 1.31
N VAL A 185 4.82 7.71 2.12
CA VAL A 185 5.61 8.93 1.90
C VAL A 185 7.05 8.50 1.77
N TYR A 186 7.61 8.72 0.59
CA TYR A 186 8.88 8.14 0.19
C TYR A 186 10.03 8.47 1.14
N ASP A 187 10.22 9.75 1.49
CA ASP A 187 11.28 10.18 2.42
C ASP A 187 11.21 9.45 3.77
N LEU A 188 9.99 9.15 4.24
CA LEU A 188 9.78 8.41 5.48
C LEU A 188 10.08 6.92 5.32
N MET A 189 9.85 6.34 4.14
CA MET A 189 10.20 4.94 3.89
C MET A 189 11.72 4.73 3.95
N LEU A 190 12.48 5.71 3.44
CA LEU A 190 13.95 5.71 3.54
C LEU A 190 14.41 5.75 5.00
N GLN A 191 13.82 6.64 5.80
CA GLN A 191 14.29 6.94 7.16
C GLN A 191 13.74 6.03 8.26
N ASN A 192 12.53 5.48 8.06
CA ASN A 192 11.73 4.85 9.11
C ASN A 192 11.17 3.48 8.72
N ASN A 193 11.76 2.79 7.74
CA ASN A 193 11.45 1.37 7.53
C ASN A 193 11.76 0.54 8.79
N SER A 194 11.25 -0.69 8.84
CA SER A 194 11.32 -1.55 10.02
C SER A 194 12.77 -1.82 10.47
N LEU A 195 13.71 -1.98 9.54
CA LEU A 195 15.12 -2.19 9.85
C LEU A 195 15.74 -0.95 10.50
N HIS A 196 15.54 0.24 9.90
CA HIS A 196 16.06 1.49 10.45
C HIS A 196 15.48 1.77 11.85
N SER A 197 14.19 1.50 12.03
CA SER A 197 13.52 1.63 13.32
C SER A 197 14.12 0.69 14.37
N LEU A 198 14.37 -0.57 14.02
CA LEU A 198 15.00 -1.55 14.92
C LEU A 198 16.45 -1.19 15.24
N CYS A 199 17.24 -0.74 14.26
CA CYS A 199 18.61 -0.29 14.48
C CYS A 199 18.66 0.86 15.49
N ARG A 200 17.76 1.84 15.34
CA ARG A 200 17.61 2.97 16.27
C ARG A 200 17.22 2.51 17.67
N LEU A 201 16.27 1.59 17.79
CA LEU A 201 15.83 1.04 19.09
C LEU A 201 16.91 0.20 19.78
N LEU A 202 17.76 -0.48 19.01
CA LEU A 202 18.86 -1.31 19.50
C LEU A 202 20.18 -0.54 19.67
N ASN A 203 20.22 0.76 19.36
CA ASN A 203 21.45 1.56 19.26
C ASN A 203 22.53 0.89 18.39
N ARG A 204 22.10 0.27 17.28
CA ARG A 204 22.99 -0.38 16.30
C ARG A 204 23.11 0.49 15.06
N GLN A 205 24.27 0.40 14.42
CA GLN A 205 24.40 0.88 13.06
C GLN A 205 23.56 0.01 12.13
N ILE A 206 22.98 0.63 11.11
CA ILE A 206 22.34 -0.11 10.03
C ILE A 206 23.44 -0.99 9.44
N PRO A 207 23.23 -2.32 9.32
CA PRO A 207 24.21 -3.17 8.69
C PRO A 207 24.47 -2.62 7.29
N SER A 208 25.68 -2.09 7.07
CA SER A 208 26.21 -1.91 5.73
C SER A 208 26.41 -3.31 5.17
N ASP A 209 25.75 -3.62 4.06
CA ASP A 209 26.06 -4.84 3.32
C ASP A 209 27.58 -4.81 3.06
N PRO A 210 28.36 -5.84 3.38
CA PRO A 210 29.79 -5.86 3.02
C PRO A 210 30.01 -5.61 1.52
N ARG A 211 29.00 -5.86 0.67
CA ARG A 211 28.97 -5.51 -0.75
C ARG A 211 28.71 -4.03 -1.02
N SER A 212 28.07 -3.26 -0.14
CA SER A 212 27.76 -1.84 -0.36
C SER A 212 29.00 -0.95 -0.45
N ALA A 213 30.15 -1.39 0.07
CA ALA A 213 31.42 -0.69 -0.14
C ALA A 213 32.01 -0.88 -1.56
N GLN A 214 31.47 -1.83 -2.34
CA GLN A 214 31.93 -2.19 -3.70
C GLN A 214 30.82 -2.10 -4.75
N MET A 215 29.55 -1.93 -4.35
CA MET A 215 28.42 -1.85 -5.26
C MET A 215 28.38 -0.51 -5.99
N THR A 216 28.06 -0.58 -7.28
CA THR A 216 27.75 0.59 -8.08
C THR A 216 26.40 1.17 -7.66
N GLN A 217 26.20 2.49 -7.86
CA GLN A 217 24.92 3.17 -7.59
C GLN A 217 23.72 2.46 -8.26
N LEU A 218 23.94 1.80 -9.40
CA LEU A 218 22.94 1.01 -10.11
C LEU A 218 22.48 -0.21 -9.29
N GLU A 219 23.42 -0.91 -8.68
CA GLU A 219 23.16 -2.09 -7.86
C GLU A 219 22.49 -1.71 -6.53
N GLU A 220 22.84 -0.57 -5.96
CA GLU A 220 22.14 -0.04 -4.76
C GLU A 220 20.66 0.24 -5.04
N ILE A 221 20.37 0.85 -6.19
CA ILE A 221 19.00 1.08 -6.64
C ILE A 221 18.29 -0.25 -6.88
N HIS A 222 18.93 -1.19 -7.58
CA HIS A 222 18.35 -2.50 -7.84
C HIS A 222 17.98 -3.25 -6.55
N LEU A 223 18.91 -3.30 -5.60
CA LEU A 223 18.71 -3.94 -4.30
C LEU A 223 17.61 -3.23 -3.48
N HIS A 224 17.52 -1.90 -3.56
CA HIS A 224 16.46 -1.15 -2.91
C HIS A 224 15.06 -1.55 -3.41
N PHE A 225 14.89 -1.71 -4.72
CA PHE A 225 13.62 -2.15 -5.29
C PHE A 225 13.32 -3.61 -4.92
N ALA A 226 14.34 -4.48 -4.94
CA ALA A 226 14.19 -5.88 -4.52
C ALA A 226 13.68 -6.01 -3.08
N ARG A 227 14.23 -5.20 -2.15
CA ARG A 227 13.77 -5.12 -0.75
C ARG A 227 12.30 -4.68 -0.60
N ASN A 228 11.79 -3.93 -1.57
CA ASN A 228 10.39 -3.51 -1.64
C ASN A 228 9.53 -4.43 -2.53
N HIS A 229 10.01 -5.65 -2.81
CA HIS A 229 9.32 -6.68 -3.60
C HIS A 229 9.13 -6.32 -5.09
N ILE A 230 9.97 -5.43 -5.61
CA ILE A 230 10.00 -5.08 -7.04
C ILE A 230 11.32 -5.60 -7.63
N LYS A 231 11.27 -6.69 -8.39
CA LYS A 231 12.45 -7.27 -9.04
C LYS A 231 12.68 -6.60 -10.40
N LEU A 232 13.42 -5.50 -10.44
CA LEU A 232 13.67 -4.77 -11.69
C LEU A 232 14.56 -5.57 -12.65
N ARG A 233 14.32 -5.43 -13.96
CA ARG A 233 15.26 -5.90 -14.98
C ARG A 233 16.47 -4.98 -15.03
N MET A 234 17.66 -5.55 -14.97
CA MET A 234 18.90 -4.77 -14.94
C MET A 234 19.14 -3.97 -16.22
N GLU A 235 18.69 -4.47 -17.37
CA GLU A 235 18.79 -3.76 -18.65
C GLU A 235 17.96 -2.48 -18.63
N TRP A 236 16.69 -2.59 -18.20
CA TRP A 236 15.79 -1.45 -18.09
C TRP A 236 16.31 -0.41 -17.09
N LEU A 237 16.74 -0.87 -15.90
CA LEU A 237 17.26 0.03 -14.88
C LEU A 237 18.50 0.79 -15.38
N ARG A 238 19.40 0.12 -16.12
CA ARG A 238 20.59 0.75 -16.71
C ARG A 238 20.20 1.82 -17.73
N GLU A 239 19.24 1.56 -18.61
CA GLU A 239 18.75 2.53 -19.58
C GLU A 239 18.14 3.76 -18.91
N VAL A 240 17.31 3.55 -17.88
CA VAL A 240 16.67 4.63 -17.13
C VAL A 240 17.71 5.46 -16.38
N VAL A 241 18.65 4.83 -15.68
CA VAL A 241 19.71 5.56 -14.95
C VAL A 241 20.60 6.32 -15.93
N ASN A 242 20.94 5.76 -17.09
CA ASN A 242 21.70 6.47 -18.13
C ASN A 242 20.92 7.68 -18.66
N PHE A 243 19.63 7.51 -18.95
CA PHE A 243 18.76 8.58 -19.40
C PHE A 243 18.65 9.71 -18.36
N LEU A 244 18.42 9.35 -17.09
CA LEU A 244 18.28 10.31 -16.00
C LEU A 244 19.62 11.01 -15.66
N SER A 245 20.75 10.31 -15.76
CA SER A 245 22.08 10.87 -15.51
C SER A 245 22.49 11.90 -16.57
N ASN A 246 22.00 11.75 -17.80
CA ASN A 246 22.19 12.75 -18.87
C ASN A 246 21.43 14.05 -18.58
N ILE A 247 20.38 14.00 -17.76
CA ILE A 247 19.66 15.17 -17.26
C ILE A 247 20.44 15.72 -16.05
N LYS A 248 21.52 16.44 -16.35
CA LYS A 248 22.66 16.94 -15.52
C LYS A 248 22.44 17.55 -14.10
N LYS A 249 21.41 17.21 -13.32
CA LYS A 249 21.14 17.90 -12.04
C LYS A 249 20.56 17.09 -10.87
N ILE A 250 20.56 15.77 -10.89
CA ILE A 250 19.81 15.02 -9.87
C ILE A 250 20.57 13.78 -9.40
N THR A 251 21.45 13.93 -8.41
CA THR A 251 22.00 12.81 -7.64
C THR A 251 21.08 12.44 -6.48
N ASP A 252 20.48 13.43 -5.81
CA ASP A 252 19.81 13.20 -4.52
C ASP A 252 18.37 12.66 -4.64
N LYS A 253 17.80 12.66 -5.87
CA LYS A 253 16.46 12.12 -6.17
C LYS A 253 16.47 11.05 -7.27
N LEU A 254 17.62 10.45 -7.57
CA LEU A 254 17.71 9.47 -8.64
C LEU A 254 16.77 8.28 -8.40
N LEU A 255 16.73 7.78 -7.16
CA LEU A 255 15.88 6.65 -6.76
C LEU A 255 14.37 6.98 -6.90
N ASP A 256 13.96 8.22 -6.57
CA ASP A 256 12.59 8.71 -6.81
C ASP A 256 12.22 8.72 -8.29
N LEU A 257 13.13 9.24 -9.12
CA LEU A 257 12.91 9.34 -10.55
C LEU A 257 12.82 7.95 -11.18
N VAL A 258 13.66 7.01 -10.75
CA VAL A 258 13.56 5.61 -11.16
C VAL A 258 12.22 5.00 -10.73
N TYR A 259 11.76 5.28 -9.52
CA TYR A 259 10.46 4.79 -9.03
C TYR A 259 9.29 5.35 -9.84
N HIS A 260 9.30 6.65 -10.13
CA HIS A 260 8.32 7.27 -10.99
C HIS A 260 8.35 6.69 -12.41
N GLN A 261 9.53 6.52 -13.00
CA GLN A 261 9.65 5.88 -14.30
C GLN A 261 9.11 4.44 -14.28
N TRP A 262 9.36 3.70 -13.20
CA TRP A 262 8.84 2.35 -13.02
C TRP A 262 7.30 2.33 -12.95
N LEU A 263 6.68 3.24 -12.19
CA LEU A 263 5.22 3.35 -12.10
C LEU A 263 4.56 3.47 -13.48
N TYR A 264 5.13 4.30 -14.36
CA TYR A 264 4.62 4.54 -15.72
C TYR A 264 5.12 3.52 -16.77
N SER A 265 6.08 2.67 -16.42
CA SER A 265 6.61 1.65 -17.32
C SER A 265 5.65 0.46 -17.49
N ASN A 266 5.80 -0.28 -18.59
CA ASN A 266 5.21 -1.60 -18.72
C ASN A 266 6.01 -2.61 -17.90
N ILE A 267 5.35 -3.39 -17.03
CA ILE A 267 6.01 -4.33 -16.13
C ILE A 267 6.80 -5.40 -16.90
N LYS A 268 6.36 -5.76 -18.12
CA LYS A 268 7.08 -6.66 -19.03
C LYS A 268 8.50 -6.17 -19.34
N GLN A 269 8.66 -4.86 -19.47
CA GLN A 269 9.93 -4.24 -19.80
C GLN A 269 10.76 -3.96 -18.55
N SER A 270 10.13 -3.57 -17.44
CA SER A 270 10.83 -3.05 -16.27
C SER A 270 11.08 -4.05 -15.16
N THR A 271 10.31 -5.13 -15.07
CA THR A 271 10.33 -6.08 -13.96
C THR A 271 10.50 -7.51 -14.47
N GLU A 272 11.23 -8.33 -13.72
CA GLU A 272 11.40 -9.75 -13.99
C GLU A 272 10.07 -10.50 -13.80
N SER A 273 9.83 -11.51 -14.63
CA SER A 273 8.63 -12.34 -14.52
C SER A 273 8.69 -13.25 -13.29
N ILE A 274 7.51 -13.65 -12.82
CA ILE A 274 7.39 -14.41 -11.59
C ILE A 274 7.52 -15.91 -11.92
N LYS A 275 8.72 -16.45 -11.69
CA LYS A 275 9.03 -17.89 -11.93
C LYS A 275 8.26 -18.84 -11.01
N GLU A 276 7.75 -18.36 -9.89
CA GLU A 276 7.07 -19.17 -8.87
C GLU A 276 5.75 -19.80 -9.39
N PHE A 277 5.22 -19.31 -10.51
CA PHE A 277 4.01 -19.86 -11.16
C PHE A 277 4.31 -20.82 -12.32
N GLU A 278 5.58 -21.19 -12.56
CA GLU A 278 5.96 -21.91 -13.79
C GLU A 278 5.37 -23.33 -13.91
N ASN A 279 4.96 -24.01 -12.83
CA ASN A 279 4.57 -25.44 -12.87
C ASN A 279 3.44 -25.82 -11.89
N SER A 280 2.44 -24.96 -11.72
CA SER A 280 1.59 -25.00 -10.52
C SER A 280 0.10 -25.12 -10.90
N GLU A 281 -0.49 -26.32 -10.83
CA GLU A 281 -1.93 -26.58 -11.12
C GLU A 281 -2.84 -26.48 -9.87
N ASP A 282 -2.26 -26.26 -8.69
CA ASP A 282 -2.96 -26.29 -7.40
C ASP A 282 -3.11 -24.92 -6.68
N ILE A 283 -3.72 -24.94 -5.50
CA ILE A 283 -3.85 -23.79 -4.59
C ILE A 283 -2.48 -23.40 -4.03
N PHE A 284 -2.00 -22.18 -4.32
CA PHE A 284 -0.71 -21.69 -3.80
C PHE A 284 -0.88 -20.57 -2.78
N ASN A 285 -0.19 -20.72 -1.64
CA ASN A 285 0.06 -19.60 -0.76
C ASN A 285 1.21 -18.77 -1.35
N LEU A 286 0.98 -17.46 -1.55
CA LEU A 286 2.05 -16.58 -2.00
C LEU A 286 3.18 -16.55 -0.96
N PRO A 287 4.41 -16.97 -1.30
CA PRO A 287 5.51 -17.04 -0.36
C PRO A 287 6.03 -15.64 -0.03
N GLN A 288 5.73 -14.62 -0.83
CA GLN A 288 6.13 -13.24 -0.63
C GLN A 288 5.14 -12.28 -1.31
N PRO A 289 5.13 -10.99 -0.95
CA PRO A 289 4.41 -10.00 -1.73
C PRO A 289 4.94 -9.94 -3.16
N LEU A 290 4.03 -9.82 -4.13
CA LEU A 290 4.37 -9.79 -5.56
C LEU A 290 3.64 -8.65 -6.25
N VAL A 291 4.32 -8.04 -7.21
CA VAL A 291 3.78 -6.92 -7.97
C VAL A 291 3.27 -7.39 -9.32
N PHE A 292 2.08 -6.93 -9.68
CA PHE A 292 1.49 -7.12 -10.99
C PHE A 292 1.10 -5.77 -11.59
N GLN A 293 0.79 -5.78 -12.89
CA GLN A 293 0.20 -4.67 -13.60
C GLN A 293 -1.25 -5.01 -13.95
N ILE A 294 -2.19 -4.11 -13.64
CA ILE A 294 -3.60 -4.26 -13.99
C ILE A 294 -3.77 -4.03 -15.50
N GLN A 295 -4.37 -4.98 -16.20
CA GLN A 295 -4.77 -4.87 -17.60
C GLN A 295 -6.20 -4.36 -17.73
N SER A 296 -7.11 -4.88 -16.90
CA SER A 296 -8.51 -4.47 -16.91
C SER A 296 -9.18 -4.72 -15.55
N VAL A 297 -10.25 -3.98 -15.28
CA VAL A 297 -11.13 -4.16 -14.12
C VAL A 297 -12.55 -4.33 -14.63
N THR A 298 -13.27 -5.31 -14.12
CA THR A 298 -14.65 -5.62 -14.50
C THR A 298 -15.48 -5.85 -13.24
N ASP A 299 -16.66 -5.24 -13.16
CA ASP A 299 -17.61 -5.53 -12.08
C ASP A 299 -18.30 -6.85 -12.40
N ILE A 300 -18.17 -7.82 -11.50
CA ILE A 300 -18.85 -9.11 -11.56
C ILE A 300 -19.93 -9.24 -10.48
N GLY A 301 -20.03 -8.26 -9.57
CA GLY A 301 -21.08 -8.20 -8.55
C GLY A 301 -22.40 -7.60 -9.05
N THR A 302 -22.38 -6.93 -10.21
CA THR A 302 -23.58 -6.35 -10.85
C THR A 302 -23.86 -7.06 -12.19
N PRO A 303 -25.12 -7.44 -12.52
CA PRO A 303 -25.44 -8.01 -13.83
C PRO A 303 -25.02 -7.10 -14.99
N PHE A 304 -24.42 -7.68 -16.05
CA PHE A 304 -23.87 -6.95 -17.20
C PHE A 304 -24.87 -5.97 -17.83
N LEU A 305 -26.13 -6.40 -17.97
CA LEU A 305 -27.21 -5.59 -18.54
C LEU A 305 -27.51 -4.34 -17.70
N LYS A 306 -27.45 -4.45 -16.36
CA LYS A 306 -27.64 -3.35 -15.42
C LYS A 306 -26.48 -2.34 -15.45
N GLN A 307 -25.26 -2.82 -15.68
CA GLN A 307 -24.09 -1.95 -15.89
C GLN A 307 -24.23 -1.16 -17.21
N TYR A 308 -24.63 -1.82 -18.30
CA TYR A 308 -24.87 -1.19 -19.60
C TYR A 308 -25.98 -0.13 -19.52
N GLN A 309 -27.10 -0.42 -18.84
CA GLN A 309 -28.21 0.53 -18.65
C GLN A 309 -27.80 1.78 -17.85
N THR A 310 -26.98 1.60 -16.81
CA THR A 310 -26.44 2.72 -16.02
C THR A 310 -25.55 3.62 -16.87
N LEU A 311 -24.78 3.03 -17.79
CA LEU A 311 -23.93 3.76 -18.73
C LEU A 311 -24.73 4.46 -19.85
N VAL A 312 -25.92 3.96 -20.20
CA VAL A 312 -26.72 4.39 -21.36
C VAL A 312 -27.98 5.21 -20.98
N GLN A 313 -28.27 5.41 -19.69
CA GLN A 313 -29.43 6.18 -19.18
C GLN A 313 -30.77 5.77 -19.82
N LYS A 314 -31.14 4.49 -19.74
CA LYS A 314 -32.48 4.03 -20.12
C LYS A 314 -33.10 3.17 -19.02
N ASP A 315 -34.37 3.45 -18.71
CA ASP A 315 -35.19 2.74 -17.72
C ASP A 315 -35.41 1.28 -18.14
N TYR A 316 -35.40 0.37 -17.16
CA TYR A 316 -35.55 -1.07 -17.36
C TYR A 316 -36.91 -1.60 -16.91
N ASP A 317 -37.42 -2.58 -17.64
CA ASP A 317 -38.59 -3.40 -17.36
C ASP A 317 -38.11 -4.78 -16.85
N GLU A 318 -38.54 -5.18 -15.65
CA GLU A 318 -37.88 -6.18 -14.78
C GLU A 318 -38.00 -7.65 -15.22
N THR A 319 -38.56 -7.94 -16.40
CA THR A 319 -39.01 -9.30 -16.76
C THR A 319 -38.02 -10.13 -17.60
N ALA A 320 -36.82 -9.65 -17.92
CA ALA A 320 -35.97 -10.29 -18.94
C ALA A 320 -34.58 -10.80 -18.47
N ALA A 321 -34.32 -11.01 -17.18
CA ALA A 321 -32.98 -11.35 -16.68
C ALA A 321 -32.85 -12.74 -16.04
N GLU A 322 -33.00 -13.81 -16.82
CA GLU A 322 -32.50 -15.15 -16.46
C GLU A 322 -31.76 -15.79 -17.64
N ILE A 323 -30.58 -15.29 -17.99
CA ILE A 323 -29.62 -16.06 -18.80
C ILE A 323 -28.18 -15.77 -18.35
N GLY A 324 -27.52 -16.78 -17.77
CA GLY A 324 -26.09 -17.03 -17.96
C GLY A 324 -25.13 -16.72 -16.81
N VAL A 325 -25.18 -17.48 -15.71
CA VAL A 325 -24.01 -17.72 -14.83
C VAL A 325 -23.98 -19.22 -14.54
N ASN A 326 -23.21 -20.00 -15.30
CA ASN A 326 -23.10 -21.46 -15.12
C ASN A 326 -21.65 -21.92 -14.83
N GLU A 327 -20.73 -21.04 -14.41
CA GLU A 327 -19.34 -21.44 -14.09
C GLU A 327 -18.82 -20.91 -12.73
N LEU A 328 -19.69 -20.38 -11.86
CA LEU A 328 -19.30 -19.78 -10.57
C LEU A 328 -20.10 -20.31 -9.36
N ASP A 329 -20.87 -21.39 -9.53
CA ASP A 329 -21.88 -21.86 -8.57
C ASP A 329 -21.33 -22.33 -7.20
N ASP A 330 -20.01 -22.55 -7.09
CA ASP A 330 -19.39 -22.98 -5.83
C ASP A 330 -19.00 -21.81 -4.89
N PHE A 331 -19.15 -20.55 -5.32
CA PHE A 331 -18.77 -19.40 -4.50
C PHE A 331 -19.99 -18.73 -3.86
N LYS A 332 -20.12 -18.85 -2.53
CA LYS A 332 -21.04 -18.03 -1.74
C LYS A 332 -20.57 -16.56 -1.76
N ILE A 333 -20.96 -15.82 -2.78
CA ILE A 333 -20.80 -14.37 -2.85
C ILE A 333 -21.85 -13.76 -1.92
N ASP A 334 -21.41 -13.01 -0.89
CA ASP A 334 -22.33 -12.27 -0.02
C ASP A 334 -23.15 -11.28 -0.87
N LYS A 335 -24.47 -11.50 -0.94
CA LYS A 335 -25.40 -10.65 -1.70
C LYS A 335 -25.33 -9.22 -1.17
N GLY A 336 -24.89 -8.28 -2.02
CA GLY A 336 -24.89 -6.84 -1.74
C GLY A 336 -23.56 -6.11 -1.87
N PHE A 337 -22.45 -6.80 -2.18
CA PHE A 337 -21.14 -6.17 -2.39
C PHE A 337 -20.77 -6.07 -3.87
N LYS A 338 -20.21 -4.92 -4.28
CA LYS A 338 -19.48 -4.81 -5.55
C LYS A 338 -18.26 -5.72 -5.47
N CYS A 339 -18.12 -6.61 -6.45
CA CYS A 339 -17.01 -7.56 -6.53
C CYS A 339 -16.34 -7.32 -7.88
N PHE A 340 -15.05 -6.95 -7.86
CA PHE A 340 -14.29 -6.74 -9.09
C PHE A 340 -13.50 -7.99 -9.49
N CYS A 341 -13.60 -8.34 -10.77
CA CYS A 341 -12.65 -9.20 -11.46
C CYS A 341 -11.62 -8.31 -12.16
N LEU A 342 -10.36 -8.64 -12.01
CA LEU A 342 -9.20 -7.96 -12.56
C LEU A 342 -8.55 -8.89 -13.58
N GLN A 343 -8.07 -8.37 -14.69
CA GLN A 343 -6.99 -9.04 -15.41
C GLN A 343 -5.69 -8.38 -14.98
N ILE A 344 -4.73 -9.15 -14.48
CA ILE A 344 -3.43 -8.68 -14.04
C ILE A 344 -2.32 -9.44 -14.76
N THR A 345 -1.15 -8.84 -14.90
CA THR A 345 0.01 -9.47 -15.55
C THR A 345 1.28 -9.24 -14.76
N ASP A 346 2.17 -10.22 -14.78
CA ASP A 346 3.57 -10.07 -14.35
C ASP A 346 4.49 -9.62 -15.49
N GLY A 347 3.94 -9.37 -16.67
CA GLY A 347 4.64 -8.96 -17.89
C GLY A 347 4.75 -10.08 -18.92
N GLU A 348 4.66 -11.35 -18.51
CA GLU A 348 4.73 -12.51 -19.41
C GLU A 348 3.41 -13.26 -19.47
N ARG A 349 2.71 -13.37 -18.33
CA ARG A 349 1.47 -14.12 -18.17
C ARG A 349 0.34 -13.21 -17.74
N ILE A 350 -0.89 -13.60 -18.05
CA ILE A 350 -2.10 -12.92 -17.62
C ILE A 350 -2.84 -13.83 -16.64
N PHE A 351 -3.26 -13.23 -15.53
CA PHE A 351 -4.00 -13.86 -14.46
C PHE A 351 -5.31 -13.11 -14.27
N LYS A 352 -6.40 -13.79 -13.91
CA LYS A 352 -7.66 -13.14 -13.51
C LYS A 352 -7.70 -13.01 -12.00
N ALA A 353 -7.56 -11.84 -11.41
CA ALA A 353 -7.74 -11.70 -9.97
C ALA A 353 -9.19 -11.41 -9.58
N VAL A 354 -9.73 -12.02 -8.53
CA VAL A 354 -11.08 -11.68 -8.03
C VAL A 354 -11.00 -11.10 -6.62
N GLU A 355 -11.69 -9.98 -6.43
CA GLU A 355 -11.80 -9.27 -5.17
C GLU A 355 -12.76 -10.00 -4.22
N GLN A 356 -12.23 -10.67 -3.20
CA GLN A 356 -13.07 -11.32 -2.18
C GLN A 356 -13.54 -10.37 -1.07
N LYS A 357 -12.80 -9.28 -0.84
CA LYS A 357 -13.13 -8.24 0.14
C LYS A 357 -12.89 -6.89 -0.48
N ARG A 358 -13.78 -5.93 -0.19
CA ARG A 358 -13.68 -4.57 -0.71
C ARG A 358 -12.30 -3.97 -0.47
N VAL A 359 -11.64 -3.60 -1.56
CA VAL A 359 -10.39 -2.87 -1.65
C VAL A 359 -10.78 -1.41 -1.89
N PRO A 360 -10.65 -0.52 -0.89
CA PRO A 360 -11.16 0.86 -1.00
C PRO A 360 -10.57 1.66 -2.15
N THR A 361 -9.35 1.33 -2.58
CA THR A 361 -8.63 2.02 -3.65
C THR A 361 -8.95 1.49 -5.05
N LEU A 362 -9.60 0.33 -5.17
CA LEU A 362 -9.93 -0.30 -6.44
C LEU A 362 -11.32 0.14 -6.91
N SER A 363 -11.43 0.50 -8.19
CA SER A 363 -12.67 0.93 -8.82
C SER A 363 -12.72 0.54 -10.30
N LEU A 364 -13.90 0.62 -10.91
CA LEU A 364 -14.05 0.53 -12.38
C LEU A 364 -13.27 1.63 -13.13
N SER A 365 -12.92 2.72 -12.44
CA SER A 365 -12.13 3.81 -13.00
C SER A 365 -10.62 3.60 -12.84
N THR A 366 -10.16 2.53 -12.17
CA THR A 366 -8.74 2.21 -12.04
C THR A 366 -8.13 2.03 -13.44
N PRO A 367 -7.14 2.85 -13.82
CA PRO A 367 -6.64 2.85 -15.19
C PRO A 367 -5.85 1.56 -15.48
N PRO A 368 -6.01 0.99 -16.69
CA PRO A 368 -5.08 -0.01 -17.21
C PRO A 368 -3.64 0.49 -17.11
N GLY A 369 -2.77 -0.39 -16.65
CA GLY A 369 -1.35 -0.13 -16.42
C GLY A 369 -0.97 0.21 -14.98
N SER A 370 -1.96 0.41 -14.10
CA SER A 370 -1.75 0.58 -12.66
C SER A 370 -0.97 -0.60 -12.07
N LYS A 371 -0.05 -0.33 -11.14
CA LYS A 371 0.71 -1.35 -10.42
C LYS A 371 -0.06 -1.77 -9.18
N ILE A 372 0.00 -3.05 -8.86
CA ILE A 372 -0.73 -3.66 -7.76
C ILE A 372 0.19 -4.57 -6.99
N LEU A 373 0.30 -4.35 -5.68
CA LEU A 373 1.06 -5.23 -4.79
C LEU A 373 0.10 -6.17 -4.06
N ILE A 374 0.26 -7.47 -4.28
CA ILE A 374 -0.53 -8.52 -3.63
C ILE A 374 0.31 -9.12 -2.50
N PHE A 375 -0.21 -9.09 -1.27
CA PHE A 375 0.51 -9.52 -0.06
C PHE A 375 0.35 -11.04 0.22
N ARG A 376 1.02 -11.56 1.24
CA ARG A 376 0.87 -12.97 1.68
C ARG A 376 -0.56 -13.29 2.15
N GLY A 377 -1.07 -14.46 1.79
CA GLY A 377 -2.44 -14.95 1.99
C GLY A 377 -2.68 -16.27 1.25
N THR A 378 -3.87 -16.88 1.42
CA THR A 378 -4.23 -18.17 0.79
C THR A 378 -5.02 -17.94 -0.49
N TYR A 379 -4.32 -17.85 -1.62
CA TYR A 379 -4.92 -17.55 -2.93
C TYR A 379 -5.29 -18.87 -3.61
N TRP A 380 -6.50 -18.97 -4.15
CA TRP A 380 -6.77 -20.02 -5.14
C TRP A 380 -6.21 -19.50 -6.45
N VAL A 381 -5.25 -20.24 -7.01
CA VAL A 381 -4.75 -20.05 -8.35
C VAL A 381 -5.28 -21.20 -9.19
N VAL A 382 -6.51 -21.08 -9.69
CA VAL A 382 -6.97 -21.99 -10.76
C VAL A 382 -6.22 -21.56 -12.03
N PRO A 383 -5.91 -22.43 -13.01
CA PRO A 383 -5.21 -22.01 -14.22
C PRO A 383 -5.93 -20.79 -14.80
N SER A 384 -5.28 -19.62 -14.74
CA SER A 384 -5.80 -18.28 -15.08
C SER A 384 -6.61 -17.46 -14.05
N MET A 385 -6.67 -17.78 -12.74
CA MET A 385 -7.39 -16.94 -11.75
C MET A 385 -6.73 -16.85 -10.36
N ILE A 386 -6.42 -15.65 -9.81
CA ILE A 386 -5.83 -15.36 -8.48
C ILE A 386 -6.87 -14.76 -7.51
N LEU A 387 -7.27 -15.44 -6.43
CA LEU A 387 -8.22 -14.85 -5.45
C LEU A 387 -7.57 -13.85 -4.48
N CYS A 388 -7.76 -12.55 -4.70
CA CYS A 388 -7.05 -11.50 -3.95
C CYS A 388 -7.74 -11.08 -2.64
N TYR A 389 -7.05 -11.27 -1.51
CA TYR A 389 -7.52 -10.87 -0.17
C TYR A 389 -7.19 -9.42 0.20
N LYS A 390 -6.20 -8.82 -0.48
CA LYS A 390 -5.71 -7.47 -0.20
C LYS A 390 -4.89 -6.95 -1.38
N ILE A 391 -5.20 -5.72 -1.78
CA ILE A 391 -4.59 -5.01 -2.91
C ILE A 391 -4.16 -3.64 -2.39
N ILE A 392 -2.91 -3.25 -2.63
CA ILE A 392 -2.46 -1.86 -2.49
C ILE A 392 -2.09 -1.38 -3.89
N LEU A 393 -2.73 -0.28 -4.31
CA LEU A 393 -2.46 0.45 -5.55
C LEU A 393 -1.41 1.53 -5.31
#